data_AF-A0A069B1U9-F1
#
_entry.id   AF-A0A069B1U9-F1
#
_cell.length_a   1.000
_cell.length_b   1.000
_cell.length_c   1.000
_cell.angle_alpha   90.00
_cell.angle_beta   90.00
_cell.angle_gamma   90.00
#
_symmetry.space_group_name_H-M   'P 1'
#
loop_
_entity.id
_entity.type
_entity.pdbx_description
1 polymer ?
#
loop_
_entity_poly.entity_id
_entity_poly.type
_entity_poly.pdbx_seq_one_letter_code
_entity_poly.pdbx_strand_id
1 'polypeptide(L)' 'MNKNNNLVIICMFIGMILGMAIGCAIGISKGNVGITMCYGLIFGMIIGICIGTIIKNSNKKE' A
#
# COMPACT_ATOMS: atom_id res chain seq x y z
N MET A 1 7.13 16.42 -13.92
CA MET A 1 6.61 15.22 -13.22
C MET A 1 5.12 15.09 -13.51
N ASN A 2 4.66 14.00 -14.13
CA ASN A 2 3.24 13.84 -14.49
C ASN A 2 2.39 13.74 -13.20
N LYS A 3 1.37 14.60 -13.05
CA LYS A 3 0.52 14.70 -11.84
C LYS A 3 -0.13 13.36 -11.47
N ASN A 4 -0.41 12.54 -12.47
CA ASN A 4 -0.93 11.18 -12.32
C ASN A 4 0.08 10.19 -11.71
N ASN A 5 1.37 10.37 -11.97
CA ASN A 5 2.41 9.51 -11.38
C ASN A 5 2.60 9.85 -9.90
N ASN A 6 2.47 11.12 -9.52
CA ASN A 6 2.51 11.52 -8.10
C ASN A 6 1.40 10.86 -7.29
N LEU A 7 0.18 10.78 -7.84
CA LEU A 7 -0.94 10.15 -7.15
C LEU A 7 -0.68 8.66 -6.90
N VAL A 8 -0.19 7.93 -7.90
CA VAL A 8 0.18 6.52 -7.74
C VAL A 8 1.27 6.34 -6.68
N ILE A 9 2.30 7.20 -6.70
CA ILE A 9 3.38 7.16 -5.71
C ILE A 9 2.84 7.41 -4.29
N ILE A 10 1.97 8.40 -4.11
CA ILE A 10 1.35 8.71 -2.82
C ILE A 10 0.49 7.55 -2.32
N CYS A 11 -0.38 6.98 -3.17
CA CYS A 11 -1.19 5.82 -2.82
C CYS A 11 -0.34 4.60 -2.44
N MET A 12 0.79 4.39 -3.12
CA MET A 12 1.73 3.32 -2.82
C MET A 12 2.42 3.52 -1.46
N PHE A 13 2.86 4.74 -1.14
CA PHE A 13 3.42 5.08 0.17
C PHE A 13 2.40 4.89 1.30
N ILE A 14 1.17 5.37 1.12
CA ILE A 14 0.09 5.19 2.09
C ILE A 14 -0.20 3.70 2.29
N GLY A 15 -0.30 2.93 1.19
CA GLY A 15 -0.53 1.48 1.23
C GLY A 15 0.57 0.73 1.99
N MET A 16 1.83 1.08 1.77
CA MET A 16 2.95 0.51 2.54
C MET A 16 2.87 0.86 4.02
N ILE A 17 2.63 2.12 4.38
CA ILE A 17 2.59 2.56 5.78
C ILE A 17 1.45 1.87 6.52
N LEU A 18 0.24 1.83 5.94
CA LEU A 18 -0.89 1.12 6.53
C LEU A 18 -0.64 -0.39 6.63
N GLY A 19 -0.16 -1.00 5.53
CA GLY A 19 0.12 -2.44 5.49
C GLY A 19 1.17 -2.85 6.52
N MET A 20 2.22 -2.05 6.67
CA MET A 20 3.25 -2.25 7.68
C MET A 20 2.70 -2.05 9.10
N ALA A 21 1.90 -1.01 9.35
CA ALA A 21 1.31 -0.76 10.66
C ALA A 21 0.38 -1.90 11.10
N ILE A 22 -0.48 -2.37 10.20
CA ILE A 22 -1.40 -3.50 10.46
C ILE A 22 -0.61 -4.80 10.64
N GLY A 23 0.34 -5.09 9.75
CA GLY A 23 1.18 -6.28 9.84
C GLY A 23 2.01 -6.31 11.12
N CYS A 24 2.50 -5.16 11.58
CA CYS A 24 3.23 -5.04 12.83
C CYS A 24 2.31 -5.24 14.04
N ALA A 25 1.14 -4.61 14.08
CA ALA A 25 0.17 -4.77 15.18
C ALA A 25 -0.28 -6.24 15.34
N ILE A 26 -0.61 -6.91 14.24
CA ILE A 26 -0.98 -8.33 14.24
C ILE A 26 0.23 -9.20 14.63
N GLY A 27 1.42 -8.83 14.15
CA GLY A 27 2.66 -9.57 14.43
C GLY A 27 3.11 -9.52 15.88
N ILE A 28 2.97 -8.37 16.52
CA ILE A 28 3.21 -8.21 17.96
C ILE A 28 2.22 -9.09 18.74
N SER A 29 0.94 -9.08 18.36
CA SER A 29 -0.08 -9.90 19.01
C SER A 29 0.16 -11.42 18.86
N LYS A 30 0.71 -11.86 17.73
CA LYS A 30 1.01 -13.28 17.46
C LYS A 30 2.40 -13.73 17.92
N GLY A 31 3.23 -12.83 18.44
CA GLY A 31 4.63 -13.12 18.78
C GLY A 31 5.52 -13.43 17.58
N ASN A 32 5.05 -13.18 16.35
CA ASN A 32 5.72 -13.59 15.11
C ASN A 32 5.88 -12.41 14.14
N VAL A 33 6.39 -11.29 14.68
CA VAL A 33 6.44 -9.97 14.04
C VAL A 33 7.01 -10.01 12.63
N GLY A 34 8.11 -10.74 12.43
CA GLY A 34 8.81 -10.79 11.13
C GLY A 34 7.93 -11.26 9.98
N ILE A 35 7.22 -12.38 10.15
CA ILE A 35 6.42 -12.97 9.06
C ILE A 35 5.21 -12.09 8.72
N THR A 36 4.46 -11.66 9.73
CA THR A 36 3.28 -10.79 9.56
C THR A 36 3.62 -9.40 9.02
N MET A 37 4.81 -8.87 9.33
CA MET A 37 5.26 -7.60 8.76
C MET A 37 5.55 -7.74 7.25
N CYS A 38 6.18 -8.86 6.83
CA CYS A 38 6.38 -9.18 5.42
C CYS A 38 5.04 -9.31 4.67
N TYR A 39 4.06 -10.03 5.25
CA TYR A 39 2.72 -10.11 4.67
C TYR A 39 2.04 -8.75 4.59
N GLY A 40 2.10 -7.94 5.66
CA GLY A 40 1.53 -6.60 5.71
C GLY A 40 2.10 -5.67 4.63
N LEU A 41 3.41 -5.71 4.43
CA LEU A 41 4.09 -4.96 3.37
C LEU A 41 3.65 -5.41 1.97
N ILE A 42 3.67 -6.71 1.68
CA ILE A 42 3.27 -7.23 0.36
C ILE A 42 1.81 -6.86 0.08
N PHE A 43 0.91 -7.07 1.04
CA PHE A 43 -0.50 -6.78 0.87
C PHE A 43 -0.77 -5.28 0.72
N GLY A 44 -0.12 -4.46 1.55
CA GLY A 44 -0.21 -2.99 1.47
C GLY A 44 0.29 -2.42 0.15
N MET A 45 1.36 -2.99 -0.40
CA MET A 45 1.94 -2.57 -1.68
C MET A 45 1.02 -2.96 -2.86
N ILE A 46 0.47 -4.18 -2.87
CA ILE A 46 -0.48 -4.64 -3.89
C ILE A 46 -1.74 -3.76 -3.89
N ILE A 47 -2.33 -3.52 -2.72
CA ILE A 47 -3.54 -2.69 -2.59
C ILE A 47 -3.24 -1.24 -3.01
N GLY A 48 -2.14 -0.66 -2.52
CA GLY A 48 -1.74 0.71 -2.84
C GLY A 48 -1.53 0.94 -4.33
N ILE A 49 -0.87 -0.02 -5.01
CA ILE A 49 -0.67 0.01 -6.47
C ILE A 49 -2.00 -0.16 -7.21
N CYS A 50 -2.85 -1.09 -6.78
CA CYS A 50 -4.13 -1.36 -7.42
C CYS A 50 -5.03 -0.11 -7.37
N ILE A 51 -5.20 0.50 -6.19
CA ILE A 51 -5.98 1.72 -6.00
C ILE A 51 -5.36 2.89 -6.80
N GLY A 52 -4.05 3.10 -6.70
CA GLY A 52 -3.36 4.16 -7.43
C GLY A 52 -3.54 4.03 -8.94
N THR A 53 -3.49 2.80 -9.46
CA THR A 53 -3.68 2.51 -10.89
C THR A 53 -5.12 2.75 -11.33
N ILE A 54 -6.11 2.34 -10.54
CA ILE A 54 -7.53 2.59 -10.82
C ILE A 54 -7.80 4.09 -10.89
N ILE A 55 -7.34 4.85 -9.90
CA ILE A 55 -7.55 6.31 -9.86
C ILE A 55 -6.86 6.99 -11.05
N LYS A 56 -5.62 6.59 -11.36
CA LYS A 56 -4.88 7.07 -12.53
C LYS A 56 -5.62 6.79 -13.84
N ASN A 57 -6.21 5.61 -13.99
CA ASN A 57 -6.95 5.25 -15.21
C ASN A 57 -8.31 5.95 -15.28
N SER A 58 -8.96 6.21 -14.14
CA SER A 58 -10.21 6.97 -14.08
C SER A 58 -10.00 8.42 -14.48
N ASN A 59 -8.92 9.06 -14.00
CA ASN A 59 -8.55 10.44 -14.37
C ASN A 59 -8.12 10.60 -15.84
N LYS A 60 -7.86 9.50 -16.55
CA LYS A 60 -7.44 9.52 -17.96
C LYS A 60 -8.62 9.36 -18.92
N LYS A 61 -9.82 9.09 -18.39
CA LYS A 61 -11.06 8.92 -19.14
C LYS A 61 -11.99 10.15 -19.07
N GLU A 62 -11.69 11.12 -18.21
CA GLU A 62 -12.19 12.50 -18.30
C GLU A 62 -11.27 13.33 -19.22
#